data_AF-A0A0N4ZYI2-F1
#
_entry.id   AF-A0A0N4ZYI2-F1
#
_cell.length_a   1.000
_cell.length_b   1.000
_cell.length_c   1.000
_cell.angle_alpha   90.00
_cell.angle_beta   90.00
_cell.angle_gamma   90.00
#
_symmetry.space_group_name_H-M   'P 1'
#
loop_
_entity.id
_entity.type
_entity.pdbx_description
1 polymer ?
#
loop_
_entity_poly.entity_id
_entity_poly.type
_entity_poly.pdbx_seq_one_letter_code
_entity_poly.pdbx_strand_id
1 'polypeptide(L)'
;MTEATKVSEAEIARRENYIRAYNRPRDLMDPFTWSYPAKGASLMAGIGLTAAYMHNSIFKKPWYHAIYPRLALLGVVSSVGYFLGTMREHHYRTRDAILEHYQELHADEFVNVNDRYGRPYADVMLPWYPRRAQYKKFD
;
A
#
# COMPACT_ATOMS: atom_id res chain seq x y z
N MET A 1 -7.94 15.45 26.37
CA MET A 1 -8.66 14.23 25.90
C MET A 1 -9.09 13.45 27.13
N THR A 2 -10.38 13.10 27.24
CA THR A 2 -10.88 12.19 28.29
C THR A 2 -10.24 10.81 28.12
N GLU A 3 -9.99 10.08 29.20
CA GLU A 3 -9.36 8.74 29.13
C GLU A 3 -10.12 7.77 28.21
N ALA A 4 -11.44 7.94 28.11
CA ALA A 4 -12.31 7.14 27.24
C ALA A 4 -12.02 7.27 25.73
N THR A 5 -11.38 8.36 25.27
CA THR A 5 -11.05 8.54 23.84
C THR A 5 -9.61 8.15 23.50
N LYS A 6 -8.77 7.86 24.49
CA LYS A 6 -7.39 7.43 24.26
C LYS A 6 -7.39 5.95 23.87
N VAL A 7 -6.83 5.66 22.70
CA VAL A 7 -6.54 4.29 22.28
C VAL A 7 -5.47 3.71 23.20
N SER A 8 -5.66 2.48 23.70
CA SER A 8 -4.66 1.82 24.54
C SER A 8 -3.32 1.67 23.82
N GLU A 9 -2.20 1.69 24.57
CA GLU A 9 -0.86 1.52 24.00
C GLU A 9 -0.69 0.18 23.28
N ALA A 10 -1.30 -0.89 23.82
CA ALA A 10 -1.31 -2.21 23.19
C ALA A 10 -1.98 -2.21 21.81
N GLU A 11 -3.08 -1.47 21.67
CA GLU A 11 -3.79 -1.33 20.39
C GLU A 11 -3.00 -0.47 19.39
N ILE A 12 -2.24 0.52 19.87
CA ILE A 12 -1.34 1.32 19.02
C ILE A 12 -0.19 0.46 18.50
N ALA A 13 0.50 -0.28 19.39
CA ALA A 13 1.57 -1.19 19.02
C ALA A 13 1.09 -2.25 18.02
N ARG A 14 -0.14 -2.76 18.21
CA ARG A 14 -0.80 -3.63 17.24
C ARG A 14 -0.91 -2.97 15.86
N ARG A 15 -1.42 -1.74 15.79
CA ARG A 15 -1.59 -1.00 14.51
C ARG A 15 -0.26 -0.71 13.83
N GLU A 16 0.74 -0.25 14.56
CA GLU A 16 2.08 0.02 14.03
C GLU A 16 2.71 -1.25 13.43
N ASN A 17 2.51 -2.39 14.07
CA ASN A 17 2.93 -3.68 13.53
C ASN A 17 2.22 -4.05 12.20
N TYR A 18 0.96 -3.66 12.01
CA TYR A 18 0.25 -3.92 10.74
C TYR A 18 0.59 -2.94 9.60
N ILE A 19 1.23 -1.81 9.93
CA ILE A 19 1.68 -0.79 8.98
C ILE A 19 3.04 -1.16 8.40
N ARG A 20 3.97 -1.67 9.24
CA ARG A 20 5.31 -2.06 8.80
C ARG A 20 5.23 -3.23 7.83
N ALA A 21 5.93 -3.10 6.69
CA ALA A 21 6.05 -4.19 5.73
C ALA A 21 6.67 -5.43 6.41
N TYR A 22 6.21 -6.63 6.04
CA TYR A 22 6.64 -7.95 6.57
C TYR A 22 6.15 -8.34 7.97
N ASN A 23 5.60 -7.41 8.75
CA ASN A 23 4.99 -7.74 10.04
C ASN A 23 3.53 -8.20 9.91
N ARG A 24 2.86 -7.86 8.79
CA ARG A 24 1.50 -8.32 8.51
C ARG A 24 1.50 -9.81 8.13
N PRO A 25 0.62 -10.65 8.71
CA PRO A 25 0.46 -12.02 8.28
C PRO A 25 0.05 -12.08 6.80
N ARG A 26 0.69 -12.97 6.05
CA ARG A 26 0.42 -13.15 4.63
C ARG A 26 -0.88 -13.90 4.45
N ASP A 27 -1.83 -13.28 3.75
CA ASP A 27 -3.05 -13.91 3.28
C ASP A 27 -2.92 -14.16 1.77
N LEU A 28 -3.27 -15.38 1.33
CA LEU A 28 -3.22 -15.71 -0.09
C LEU A 28 -4.33 -15.01 -0.88
N MET A 29 -5.49 -14.76 -0.28
CA MET A 29 -6.62 -14.15 -1.00
C MET A 29 -6.51 -12.62 -1.06
N ASP A 30 -5.79 -12.00 -0.13
CA ASP A 30 -5.55 -10.56 -0.13
C ASP A 30 -4.17 -10.22 -0.73
N PRO A 31 -4.14 -9.70 -1.99
CA PRO A 31 -2.90 -9.33 -2.65
C PRO A 31 -2.18 -8.16 -1.97
N PHE A 32 -2.87 -7.37 -1.12
CA PHE A 32 -2.23 -6.27 -0.39
C PHE A 32 -1.32 -6.76 0.74
N THR A 33 -1.53 -7.97 1.26
CA THR A 33 -0.65 -8.57 2.27
C THR A 33 0.65 -9.13 1.69
N TRP A 34 0.74 -9.29 0.37
CA TRP A 34 1.91 -9.90 -0.25
C TRP A 34 3.12 -8.97 -0.21
N SER A 35 4.30 -9.59 -0.19
CA SER A 35 5.58 -8.89 -0.33
C SER A 35 5.68 -8.17 -1.68
N TYR A 36 6.46 -7.10 -1.76
CA TYR A 36 6.68 -6.38 -3.01
C TYR A 36 7.23 -7.26 -4.15
N PRO A 37 8.17 -8.20 -3.90
CA PRO A 37 8.63 -9.14 -4.91
C PRO A 37 7.51 -10.05 -5.43
N ALA A 38 6.66 -10.55 -4.54
CA ALA A 38 5.52 -11.40 -4.93
C ALA A 38 4.49 -10.61 -5.75
N LYS A 39 4.20 -9.36 -5.37
CA LYS A 39 3.33 -8.44 -6.14
C LYS A 39 3.92 -8.14 -7.53
N GLY A 40 5.23 -7.91 -7.61
CA GLY A 40 5.93 -7.68 -8.87
C GLY A 40 5.87 -8.89 -9.78
N ALA A 41 6.13 -10.08 -9.24
CA ALA A 41 6.03 -11.33 -9.99
C ALA A 41 4.60 -11.61 -10.48
N SER A 42 3.59 -11.44 -9.63
CA SER A 42 2.20 -11.68 -9.99
C SER A 42 1.68 -10.70 -11.05
N LEU A 43 2.06 -9.43 -10.95
CA LEU A 43 1.71 -8.42 -11.95
C LEU A 43 2.32 -8.78 -13.31
N MET A 44 3.61 -9.11 -13.35
CA MET A 44 4.29 -9.48 -14.59
C MET A 44 3.75 -10.78 -15.19
N ALA A 45 3.39 -11.76 -14.35
CA ALA A 45 2.72 -12.97 -14.79
C ALA A 45 1.35 -12.66 -15.42
N GLY A 46 0.54 -11.80 -14.79
CA GLY A 46 -0.76 -11.37 -15.31
C GLY A 46 -0.66 -10.62 -16.63
N ILE A 47 0.31 -9.71 -16.76
CA ILE A 47 0.62 -9.02 -18.02
C ILE A 47 1.06 -10.03 -19.08
N GLY A 48 1.93 -10.99 -18.74
CA GLY A 48 2.40 -12.03 -19.65
C GLY A 48 1.28 -12.93 -20.17
N LEU A 49 0.36 -13.37 -19.31
CA LEU A 49 -0.82 -14.15 -19.69
C LEU A 49 -1.74 -13.36 -20.62
N THR A 50 -1.99 -12.10 -20.28
CA THR A 50 -2.85 -11.22 -21.08
C THR A 50 -2.24 -10.95 -22.45
N ALA A 51 -0.93 -10.70 -22.52
CA ALA A 51 -0.21 -10.54 -23.76
C ALA A 51 -0.26 -11.82 -24.62
N ALA A 52 -0.09 -13.00 -24.02
CA ALA A 52 -0.21 -14.28 -24.71
C ALA A 52 -1.63 -14.52 -25.26
N TYR A 53 -2.65 -14.14 -24.47
CA TYR A 53 -4.06 -14.19 -24.89
C TYR A 53 -4.35 -13.26 -26.06
N MET A 54 -3.92 -12.01 -25.98
CA MET A 54 -4.10 -11.04 -27.05
C MET A 54 -3.38 -11.47 -28.33
N HIS A 55 -2.13 -11.94 -28.21
CA HIS A 55 -1.38 -12.49 -29.34
C HIS A 55 -2.13 -13.64 -30.00
N ASN A 56 -2.66 -14.60 -29.23
CA ASN A 56 -3.46 -15.69 -29.79
C ASN A 56 -4.71 -15.20 -30.51
N SER A 57 -5.41 -14.25 -29.91
CA SER A 57 -6.67 -13.71 -30.45
C SER A 57 -6.43 -12.98 -31.78
N ILE A 58 -5.38 -12.16 -31.85
CA ILE A 58 -4.99 -11.41 -33.06
C ILE A 58 -4.61 -12.37 -34.20
N PHE A 59 -3.80 -13.39 -33.90
CA PHE A 59 -3.33 -14.35 -34.90
C PHE A 59 -4.29 -15.54 -35.11
N LYS A 60 -5.49 -15.51 -34.52
CA LYS A 60 -6.50 -16.59 -34.59
C LYS A 60 -5.94 -17.97 -34.22
N LYS A 61 -5.00 -18.00 -33.26
CA LYS A 61 -4.38 -19.23 -32.75
C LYS A 61 -5.18 -19.76 -31.56
N PRO A 62 -5.28 -21.09 -31.38
CA PRO A 62 -5.92 -21.65 -30.20
C PRO A 62 -5.15 -21.29 -28.93
N TRP A 63 -5.85 -21.25 -27.80
CA TRP A 63 -5.29 -20.84 -26.51
C TRP A 63 -4.02 -21.62 -26.11
N TYR A 64 -4.02 -22.94 -26.34
CA TYR A 64 -2.94 -23.87 -26.01
C TYR A 64 -1.76 -23.84 -27.01
N HIS A 65 -1.77 -22.98 -28.02
CA HIS A 65 -0.69 -22.89 -29.01
C HIS A 65 0.66 -22.64 -28.32
N ALA A 66 1.65 -23.49 -28.56
CA ALA A 66 3.03 -23.35 -28.05
C ALA A 66 3.09 -23.17 -26.52
N ILE A 67 2.40 -24.04 -25.78
CA ILE A 67 2.28 -23.92 -24.32
C ILE A 67 3.63 -23.98 -23.59
N TYR A 68 4.52 -24.90 -23.96
CA TYR A 68 5.83 -25.06 -23.31
C TYR A 68 6.74 -23.83 -23.45
N PRO A 69 7.01 -23.29 -24.66
CA PRO A 69 7.84 -22.09 -24.77
C PRO A 69 7.18 -20.86 -24.15
N ARG A 70 5.83 -20.80 -24.10
CA ARG A 70 5.12 -19.70 -23.41
C ARG A 70 5.20 -19.78 -21.90
N LEU A 71 5.11 -20.98 -21.32
CA LEU A 71 5.32 -21.18 -19.90
C LEU A 71 6.75 -20.81 -19.49
N ALA A 72 7.74 -21.19 -20.31
CA ALA A 72 9.13 -20.77 -20.10
C ALA A 72 9.28 -19.25 -20.15
N LEU A 73 8.74 -18.59 -21.18
CA LEU A 73 8.76 -17.13 -21.31
C LEU A 73 8.03 -16.44 -20.14
N LEU A 74 6.90 -16.96 -19.70
CA LEU A 74 6.16 -16.45 -18.56
C LEU A 74 6.96 -16.58 -17.26
N GLY A 75 7.67 -17.69 -17.07
CA GLY A 75 8.60 -17.89 -15.96
C GLY A 75 9.70 -16.82 -15.94
N VAL A 76 10.31 -16.53 -17.09
CA VAL A 76 11.34 -15.48 -17.24
C VAL A 76 10.76 -14.10 -16.96
N VAL A 77 9.60 -13.77 -17.53
CA VAL A 77 8.97 -12.45 -17.31
C VAL A 77 8.56 -12.25 -15.85
N SER A 78 8.07 -13.31 -15.19
CA SER A 78 7.69 -13.28 -13.78
C SER A 78 8.92 -13.14 -12.87
N SER A 79 10.04 -13.79 -13.19
CA SER A 79 11.29 -13.67 -12.41
C SER A 79 11.90 -12.27 -12.54
N VAL A 80 11.82 -11.64 -13.72
CA VAL A 80 12.17 -10.22 -13.90
C VAL A 80 11.28 -9.34 -13.01
N GLY A 81 9.97 -9.61 -12.96
CA GLY A 81 9.04 -8.92 -12.06
C GLY A 81 9.41 -9.07 -10.58
N TYR A 82 9.82 -10.26 -10.17
CA TYR A 82 10.30 -10.52 -8.82
C TYR A 82 11.55 -9.68 -8.52
N PHE A 83 12.53 -9.67 -9.41
CA PHE A 83 13.76 -8.89 -9.25
C PHE A 83 13.48 -7.38 -9.13
N LEU A 84 12.65 -6.83 -10.02
CA LEU A 84 12.23 -5.43 -9.93
C LEU A 84 11.51 -5.13 -8.61
N GLY A 85 10.68 -6.06 -8.14
CA GLY A 85 10.03 -5.97 -6.83
C GLY A 85 11.02 -5.95 -5.66
N THR A 86 12.10 -6.74 -5.71
CA THR A 86 13.16 -6.72 -4.68
C THR A 86 13.94 -5.41 -4.66
N MET A 87 14.26 -4.84 -5.83
CA MET A 87 14.93 -3.53 -5.88
C MET A 87 14.05 -2.41 -5.33
N ARG A 88 12.75 -2.44 -5.68
CA ARG A 88 11.77 -1.49 -5.15
C ARG A 88 11.65 -1.58 -3.64
N GLU A 89 11.60 -2.81 -3.12
CA GLU A 89 11.55 -3.06 -1.69
C GLU A 89 12.79 -2.52 -0.97
N HIS A 90 13.98 -2.80 -1.51
CA HIS A 90 15.23 -2.29 -0.95
C HIS A 90 15.20 -0.76 -0.88
N HIS A 91 14.80 -0.09 -1.95
CA HIS A 91 14.68 1.37 -1.98
C HIS A 91 13.72 1.91 -0.91
N TYR A 92 12.55 1.30 -0.73
CA TYR A 92 11.60 1.75 0.30
C TYR A 92 12.08 1.50 1.72
N ARG A 93 12.74 0.36 1.97
CA ARG A 93 13.34 0.10 3.28
C ARG A 93 14.43 1.12 3.62
N THR A 94 15.31 1.42 2.67
CA THR A 94 16.36 2.44 2.87
C THR A 94 15.75 3.81 3.11
N ARG A 95 14.75 4.20 2.31
CA ARG A 95 14.03 5.48 2.50
C ARG A 95 13.42 5.57 3.90
N ASP A 96 12.67 4.55 4.31
CA ASP A 96 11.96 4.57 5.58
C ASP A 96 12.93 4.57 6.76
N ALA A 97 14.04 3.82 6.68
CA ALA A 97 15.09 3.84 7.70
C ALA A 97 15.77 5.21 7.83
N ILE A 98 16.03 5.89 6.72
CA ILE A 98 16.59 7.25 6.73
C ILE A 98 15.62 8.23 7.37
N LEU A 99 14.32 8.14 7.04
CA LEU A 99 13.30 9.01 7.59
C LEU A 99 13.10 8.79 9.09
N GLU A 100 13.05 7.53 9.53
CA GLU A 100 12.94 7.15 10.95
C GLU A 100 14.14 7.70 11.73
N HIS A 101 15.37 7.48 11.24
CA HIS A 101 16.57 8.00 11.87
C HIS A 101 16.62 9.54 11.91
N TYR A 102 16.20 10.20 10.84
CA TYR A 102 16.17 11.67 10.78
C TYR A 102 15.15 12.24 11.79
N GLN A 103 13.99 11.62 11.91
CA GLN A 103 12.97 12.02 12.88
C GLN A 103 13.44 11.82 14.32
N GLU A 104 14.21 10.77 14.61
CA GLU A 104 14.84 10.56 15.92
C GLU A 104 15.89 11.63 16.24
N LEU A 105 16.70 12.02 15.25
CA LEU A 105 17.77 13.02 15.43
C LEU A 105 17.22 14.44 15.64
N HIS A 106 16.16 14.79 14.92
CA HIS A 106 15.52 16.12 14.94
C HIS A 106 14.13 16.09 15.59
N ALA A 107 14.00 15.38 16.71
CA ALA A 107 12.71 15.16 17.37
C ALA A 107 12.00 16.48 17.80
N ASP A 108 12.75 17.56 18.00
CA ASP A 108 12.28 18.89 18.34
C ASP A 108 11.58 19.60 17.16
N GLU A 109 11.93 19.28 15.92
CA GLU A 109 11.26 19.82 14.73
C GLU A 109 9.90 19.13 14.47
N PHE A 110 9.72 17.92 15.00
CA PHE A 110 8.55 17.05 14.76
C PHE A 110 7.54 17.01 15.91
N VAL A 111 7.42 18.09 16.69
CA VAL A 111 6.50 18.16 17.87
C VAL A 111 5.07 17.77 17.52
N ASN A 112 4.57 18.17 16.34
CA ASN A 112 3.20 17.88 15.89
C ASN A 112 3.00 16.42 15.47
N VAL A 113 4.07 15.71 15.09
CA VAL A 113 4.02 14.30 14.67
C VAL A 113 4.22 13.38 15.86
N ASN A 114 5.01 13.82 16.84
CA ASN A 114 5.28 13.06 18.07
C ASN A 114 4.09 13.09 19.05
N ASP A 115 3.20 14.09 18.98
CA ASP A 115 1.94 14.11 19.72
C ASP A 115 0.86 13.26 19.03
N ARG A 116 0.69 12.02 19.50
CA ARG A 116 -0.25 11.03 18.94
C ARG A 116 -1.72 11.41 19.03
N TYR A 117 -2.08 12.27 19.98
CA TYR A 117 -3.48 12.63 20.23
C TYR A 117 -3.79 14.08 19.91
N GLY A 118 -2.76 14.91 19.73
CA GLY A 118 -2.89 16.31 19.37
C GLY A 118 -3.61 17.13 20.45
N ARG A 119 -3.99 18.36 20.06
CA ARG A 119 -4.82 19.23 20.90
C ARG A 119 -6.26 18.67 20.96
N PRO A 120 -6.89 18.64 22.15
CA PRO A 120 -8.27 18.22 22.26
C PRO A 120 -9.18 19.22 21.53
N TYR A 121 -10.26 18.71 20.92
CA TYR A 121 -11.23 19.57 20.20
C TYR A 121 -11.85 20.68 21.06
N ALA A 122 -11.88 20.52 22.39
CA ALA A 122 -12.31 21.57 23.32
C ALA A 122 -11.42 22.82 23.24
N ASP A 123 -10.14 22.66 22.93
CA ASP A 123 -9.16 23.74 22.83
C ASP A 123 -9.02 24.28 21.40
N VAL A 124 -9.72 23.67 20.43
CA VAL A 124 -9.65 24.03 19.00
C VAL A 124 -10.96 24.72 18.59
N MET A 125 -10.93 26.04 18.48
CA MET A 125 -12.06 26.80 17.92
C MET A 125 -11.99 26.81 16.40
N LEU A 126 -12.77 25.93 15.75
CA LEU A 126 -12.97 25.96 14.31
C LEU A 126 -14.15 26.88 13.94
N PRO A 127 -14.04 27.68 12.86
CA PRO A 127 -15.18 28.45 12.37
C PRO A 127 -16.30 27.50 11.93
N TRP A 128 -17.50 27.69 12.48
CA TRP A 128 -18.68 26.93 12.10
C TRP A 128 -19.38 27.59 10.91
N TYR A 129 -19.40 26.90 9.77
CA TYR A 129 -20.11 27.33 8.56
C TYR A 129 -21.43 26.56 8.41
N PRO A 130 -22.57 27.17 8.77
CA PRO A 130 -23.86 26.50 8.64
C PRO A 130 -24.30 26.39 7.18
N ARG A 131 -24.83 25.23 6.77
CA ARG A 131 -25.54 25.09 5.49
C ARG A 131 -26.92 25.78 5.59
N ARG A 132 -27.01 27.06 5.22
CA ARG A 132 -28.28 27.82 5.25
C ARG A 132 -28.90 28.12 3.87
N ALA A 133 -28.38 27.58 2.76
CA ALA A 133 -28.84 28.01 1.42
C ALA A 133 -28.87 26.94 0.30
N GLN A 134 -28.86 25.64 0.62
CA GLN A 134 -28.84 24.61 -0.44
C GLN A 134 -30.23 24.22 -0.97
N TYR A 135 -31.31 24.62 -0.30
CA TYR A 135 -32.67 24.50 -0.81
C TYR A 135 -33.21 25.91 -1.07
N LYS A 136 -33.20 26.35 -2.33
CA LYS A 136 -34.20 27.34 -2.75
C LYS A 136 -35.56 26.69 -2.50
N LYS A 137 -36.41 27.33 -1.69
CA LYS A 137 -37.84 27.03 -1.72
C LYS A 137 -38.28 27.20 -3.17
N PHE A 138 -38.70 26.13 -3.82
CA PHE A 138 -39.45 26.23 -5.06
C PHE A 138 -40.85 26.68 -4.63
N ASP A 139 -41.18 27.95 -4.93
CA ASP A 139 -42.56 28.42 -4.96
C ASP A 139 -43.25 27.86 -6.21
#